data_AF-A0A432T3U2-F1
#
_entry.id   AF-A0A432T3U2-F1
#
_cell.length_a   1.000
_cell.length_b   1.000
_cell.length_c   1.000
_cell.angle_alpha   90.00
_cell.angle_beta   90.00
_cell.angle_gamma   90.00
#
_symmetry.space_group_name_H-M   'P 1'
#
loop_
_entity.id
_entity.type
_entity.pdbx_description
1 polymer ?
#
loop_
_entity_poly.entity_id
_entity_poly.type
_entity_poly.pdbx_seq_one_letter_code
_entity_poly.pdbx_strand_id
1 'polypeptide(L)'
;KFWLLPKNMGHSCAHKNACEQFIECGVHLTRHHTGIMLFVSVSEHYVEIMADKGISDIVPQEKWDTIIDHFTTHIKNNQIEAGFVEAIYACGDLLKNYIPRPDDDINELQDALVEID
;
A
#
# COMPACT_ATOMS: atom_id res chain seq x y z
N LYS A 1 5.35 -25.84 5.27
CA LYS A 1 5.44 -26.64 6.52
C LYS A 1 5.85 -25.72 7.67
N PHE A 2 4.92 -25.01 8.30
CA PHE A 2 5.17 -24.18 9.49
C PHE A 2 4.08 -24.48 10.54
N TRP A 3 4.46 -25.10 11.66
CA TRP A 3 3.50 -25.66 12.65
C TRP A 3 3.68 -25.09 14.07
N LEU A 4 4.53 -24.08 14.28
CA LEU A 4 4.88 -23.58 15.63
C LEU A 4 4.94 -22.05 15.76
N LEU A 5 4.44 -21.29 14.77
CA LEU A 5 4.43 -19.83 14.90
C LEU A 5 3.24 -19.37 15.76
N PRO A 6 3.45 -18.47 16.74
CA PRO A 6 2.34 -17.88 17.49
C PRO A 6 1.40 -17.13 16.53
N LYS A 7 0.08 -17.23 16.76
CA LYS A 7 -0.96 -16.66 15.89
C LYS A 7 -0.75 -15.17 15.56
N ASN A 8 -0.16 -14.40 16.47
CA ASN A 8 0.06 -12.96 16.31
C ASN A 8 1.35 -12.61 15.55
N MET A 9 2.14 -13.60 15.14
CA MET A 9 3.40 -13.40 14.43
C MET A 9 3.18 -13.14 12.93
N GLY A 10 2.04 -13.55 12.38
CA GLY A 10 1.70 -13.38 10.97
C GLY A 10 1.76 -11.92 10.53
N HIS A 11 1.07 -11.00 11.23
CA HIS A 11 1.08 -9.58 10.87
C HIS A 11 2.49 -8.97 10.96
N SER A 12 3.30 -9.36 11.94
CA SER A 12 4.68 -8.86 12.05
C SER A 12 5.57 -9.38 10.92
N CYS A 13 5.37 -10.62 10.49
CA CYS A 13 6.04 -11.17 9.31
C CYS A 13 5.58 -10.49 8.02
N ALA A 14 4.27 -10.28 7.86
CA ALA A 14 3.69 -9.59 6.71
C ALA A 14 4.19 -8.15 6.60
N HIS A 15 4.21 -7.40 7.70
CA HIS A 15 4.76 -6.05 7.76
C HIS A 15 6.26 -6.02 7.41
N LYS A 16 7.06 -6.97 7.91
CA LYS A 16 8.48 -7.07 7.54
C LYS A 16 8.66 -7.30 6.05
N ASN A 17 7.89 -8.23 5.47
CA ASN A 17 7.92 -8.48 4.04
C ASN A 17 7.50 -7.22 3.26
N ALA A 18 6.46 -6.52 3.71
CA ALA A 18 6.03 -5.27 3.12
C ALA A 18 7.18 -4.24 3.09
N CYS A 19 7.88 -4.04 4.21
CA CYS A 19 9.05 -3.16 4.27
C CYS A 19 10.20 -3.60 3.33
N GLU A 20 10.48 -4.90 3.26
CA GLU A 20 11.49 -5.45 2.34
C GLU A 20 11.12 -5.13 0.88
N GLN A 21 9.87 -5.38 0.50
CA GLN A 21 9.36 -5.10 -0.85
C GLN A 21 9.34 -3.61 -1.18
N PHE A 22 9.10 -2.73 -0.21
CA PHE A 22 9.17 -1.29 -0.40
C PHE A 22 10.58 -0.83 -0.80
N ILE A 23 11.60 -1.52 -0.28
CA ILE A 23 13.00 -1.28 -0.61
C ILE A 23 13.34 -1.94 -1.95
N GLU A 24 13.00 -3.22 -2.14
CA GLU A 24 13.33 -3.98 -3.35
C GLU A 24 12.69 -3.42 -4.62
N CYS A 25 11.42 -3.00 -4.55
CA CYS A 25 10.73 -2.36 -5.66
C CYS A 25 11.14 -0.90 -5.89
N GLY A 26 12.03 -0.35 -5.04
CA GLY A 26 12.54 1.02 -5.20
C GLY A 26 11.49 2.11 -5.01
N VAL A 27 10.37 1.82 -4.34
CA VAL A 27 9.25 2.77 -4.14
C VAL A 27 9.72 4.05 -3.42
N HIS A 28 10.73 3.92 -2.57
CA HIS A 28 11.38 5.00 -1.84
C HIS A 28 12.34 5.88 -2.68
N LEU A 29 12.61 5.54 -3.94
CA LEU A 29 13.59 6.23 -4.81
C LEU A 29 12.98 7.35 -5.66
N THR A 30 11.75 7.76 -5.35
CA THR A 30 11.07 8.87 -6.03
C THR A 30 11.70 10.22 -5.68
N ARG A 31 11.77 11.16 -6.64
CA ARG A 31 12.46 12.45 -6.49
C ARG A 31 11.92 13.27 -5.31
N HIS A 32 10.64 13.13 -5.04
CA HIS A 32 9.93 13.87 -4.00
C HIS A 32 9.50 12.99 -2.82
N HIS A 33 9.96 11.73 -2.75
CA HIS A 33 9.51 10.79 -1.73
C HIS A 33 7.99 10.65 -1.70
N THR A 34 7.41 10.46 -2.89
CA THR A 34 5.96 10.36 -3.15
C THR A 34 5.54 8.96 -3.61
N GLY A 35 6.37 7.95 -3.34
CA GLY A 35 6.01 6.55 -3.61
C GLY A 35 4.95 6.03 -2.64
N ILE A 36 3.98 5.28 -3.15
CA ILE A 36 3.01 4.51 -2.35
C ILE A 36 3.09 3.05 -2.76
N MET A 37 3.00 2.16 -1.78
CA MET A 37 2.80 0.74 -1.99
C MET A 37 1.57 0.26 -1.21
N LEU A 38 0.59 -0.32 -1.92
CA LEU A 38 -0.49 -1.10 -1.33
C LEU A 38 -0.03 -2.56 -1.23
N PHE A 39 0.27 -3.00 -0.01
CA PHE A 39 0.68 -4.37 0.25
C PHE A 39 -0.50 -5.19 0.78
N VAL A 40 -0.69 -6.38 0.24
CA VAL A 40 -1.75 -7.30 0.65
C VAL A 40 -1.16 -8.69 0.84
N SER A 41 -1.30 -9.25 2.05
CA SER A 41 -1.09 -10.67 2.28
C SER A 41 -2.41 -11.39 2.53
N VAL A 42 -2.76 -12.26 1.58
CA VAL A 42 -3.96 -13.10 1.66
C VAL A 42 -3.85 -14.13 2.79
N SER A 43 -2.66 -14.72 2.98
CA SER A 43 -2.42 -15.76 3.99
C SER A 43 -2.58 -15.25 5.42
N GLU A 44 -2.13 -14.03 5.68
CA GLU A 44 -2.23 -13.39 6.98
C GLU A 44 -3.48 -12.50 7.14
N HIS A 45 -4.33 -12.40 6.10
CA HIS A 45 -5.44 -11.44 6.04
C HIS A 45 -4.99 -10.01 6.41
N TYR A 46 -3.83 -9.62 5.89
CA TYR A 46 -3.14 -8.38 6.24
C TYR A 46 -3.13 -7.44 5.03
N VAL A 47 -3.42 -6.16 5.26
CA VAL A 47 -3.30 -5.09 4.27
C VAL A 47 -2.62 -3.90 4.92
N GLU A 48 -1.71 -3.26 4.18
CA GLU A 48 -1.01 -2.07 4.61
C GLU A 48 -0.77 -1.15 3.41
N ILE A 49 -0.99 0.15 3.59
CA ILE A 49 -0.59 1.17 2.63
C ILE A 49 0.66 1.83 3.20
N MET A 50 1.81 1.61 2.57
CA MET A 50 3.04 2.30 2.91
C MET A 50 3.21 3.49 1.98
N ALA A 51 3.31 4.67 2.57
CA ALA A 51 3.63 5.89 1.86
C ALA A 51 5.04 6.35 2.27
N ASP A 52 5.82 6.81 1.30
CA ASP A 52 7.11 7.41 1.58
C ASP A 52 6.95 8.71 2.38
N LYS A 53 8.04 9.18 2.98
CA LYS A 53 8.07 10.25 3.96
C LYS A 53 7.44 11.56 3.46
N GLY A 54 7.65 11.89 2.18
CA GLY A 54 7.08 13.10 1.57
C GLY A 54 5.55 13.12 1.57
N ILE A 55 4.92 11.94 1.57
CA ILE A 55 3.46 11.80 1.70
C ILE A 55 3.04 11.66 3.16
N SER A 56 3.74 10.81 3.92
CA SER A 56 3.38 10.49 5.31
C SER A 56 3.40 11.72 6.22
N ASP A 57 4.30 12.68 5.97
CA ASP A 57 4.38 13.93 6.73
C ASP A 57 3.20 14.90 6.42
N ILE A 58 2.48 14.71 5.31
CA ILE A 58 1.42 15.62 4.82
C ILE A 58 0.02 15.04 5.03
N VAL A 59 -0.14 13.74 4.75
CA VAL A 59 -1.44 13.07 4.72
C VAL A 59 -1.72 12.41 6.07
N PRO A 60 -2.81 12.76 6.77
CA PRO A 60 -3.15 12.15 8.06
C PRO A 60 -3.41 10.65 7.96
N GLN A 61 -2.96 9.88 8.97
CA GLN A 61 -3.13 8.42 9.05
C GLN A 61 -4.59 7.97 8.87
N GLU A 62 -5.53 8.71 9.45
CA GLU A 62 -6.97 8.43 9.39
C GLU A 62 -7.52 8.31 7.95
N LYS A 63 -6.87 8.98 6.98
CA LYS A 63 -7.24 8.88 5.56
C LYS A 63 -6.85 7.54 4.96
N TRP A 64 -5.67 7.02 5.29
CA TRP A 64 -5.23 5.69 4.88
C TRP A 64 -6.08 4.61 5.53
N ASP A 65 -6.38 4.77 6.82
CA ASP A 65 -7.23 3.82 7.56
C ASP A 65 -8.61 3.69 6.91
N THR A 66 -9.20 4.81 6.46
CA THR A 66 -10.48 4.80 5.73
C THR A 66 -10.39 3.98 4.45
N ILE A 67 -9.32 4.14 3.66
CA ILE A 67 -9.11 3.39 2.41
C ILE A 67 -8.96 1.89 2.71
N ILE A 68 -8.19 1.55 3.76
CA ILE A 68 -7.99 0.17 4.21
C ILE A 68 -9.30 -0.47 4.66
N ASP A 69 -10.16 0.25 5.37
CA ASP A 69 -11.46 -0.24 5.84
C ASP A 69 -12.41 -0.55 4.67
N HIS A 70 -12.46 0.33 3.67
CA HIS A 70 -13.21 0.09 2.44
C HIS A 70 -12.67 -1.12 1.67
N PHE A 71 -11.35 -1.17 1.45
CA PHE A 71 -10.69 -2.29 0.80
C PHE A 71 -10.98 -3.64 1.49
N THR A 72 -10.85 -3.65 2.82
CA THR A 72 -11.13 -4.84 3.65
C THR A 72 -12.59 -5.29 3.52
N THR A 73 -13.52 -4.35 3.36
CA THR A 73 -14.94 -4.65 3.14
C THR A 73 -15.16 -5.36 1.79
N HIS A 74 -14.51 -4.89 0.72
CA HIS A 74 -14.55 -5.56 -0.58
C HIS A 74 -13.95 -6.95 -0.55
N ILE A 75 -12.80 -7.14 0.12
CA ILE A 75 -12.20 -8.47 0.27
C ILE A 75 -13.14 -9.42 1.02
N LYS A 76 -13.77 -8.97 2.12
CA LYS A 76 -14.75 -9.79 2.86
C LYS A 76 -15.95 -10.21 2.02
N ASN A 77 -16.32 -9.41 1.03
CA ASN A 77 -17.40 -9.70 0.08
C ASN A 77 -16.94 -10.49 -1.15
N ASN A 78 -15.70 -10.98 -1.18
CA ASN A 78 -15.10 -11.70 -2.31
C ASN A 78 -15.01 -10.84 -3.60
N GLN A 79 -14.89 -9.52 -3.43
CA GLN A 79 -14.80 -8.52 -4.51
C GLN A 79 -13.39 -7.92 -4.57
N ILE A 80 -12.36 -8.77 -4.66
CA ILE A 80 -10.96 -8.37 -4.52
C ILE A 80 -10.53 -7.38 -5.60
N GLU A 81 -10.86 -7.66 -6.87
CA GLU A 81 -10.54 -6.77 -8.01
C GLU A 81 -11.11 -5.36 -7.81
N ALA A 82 -12.41 -5.27 -7.48
CA ALA A 82 -13.07 -4.01 -7.21
C ALA A 82 -12.41 -3.26 -6.04
N GLY A 83 -12.06 -3.98 -4.96
CA GLY A 83 -11.33 -3.41 -3.83
C GLY A 83 -10.03 -2.75 -4.26
N PHE A 84 -9.19 -3.44 -5.05
CA PHE A 84 -7.92 -2.88 -5.53
C PHE A 84 -8.12 -1.63 -6.38
N VAL A 85 -9.04 -1.70 -7.35
CA VAL A 85 -9.33 -0.57 -8.24
C VAL A 85 -9.80 0.64 -7.44
N GLU A 86 -10.74 0.46 -6.51
CA GLU A 86 -11.23 1.53 -5.65
C GLU A 86 -10.16 2.10 -4.73
N ALA A 87 -9.31 1.24 -4.13
CA ALA A 87 -8.22 1.69 -3.29
C ALA A 87 -7.18 2.51 -4.07
N ILE A 88 -6.82 2.10 -5.28
CA ILE A 88 -5.89 2.84 -6.16
C ILE A 88 -6.47 4.21 -6.51
N TYR A 89 -7.75 4.28 -6.90
CA TYR A 89 -8.40 5.55 -7.18
C TYR A 89 -8.48 6.45 -5.94
N ALA A 90 -8.82 5.89 -4.79
CA ALA A 90 -8.90 6.62 -3.53
C ALA A 90 -7.54 7.19 -3.12
N CYS A 91 -6.46 6.41 -3.24
CA CYS A 91 -5.09 6.88 -3.01
C CYS A 91 -4.73 8.02 -3.97
N GLY A 92 -5.03 7.86 -5.26
CA GLY A 92 -4.75 8.90 -6.26
C GLY A 92 -5.50 10.21 -6.01
N ASP A 93 -6.78 10.13 -5.64
CA ASP A 93 -7.57 11.32 -5.32
C ASP A 93 -7.15 11.96 -4.00
N LEU A 94 -6.77 11.15 -3.01
CA LEU A 94 -6.17 11.64 -1.77
C LEU A 94 -4.88 12.42 -2.08
N LEU A 95 -3.97 11.85 -2.86
CA LEU A 95 -2.73 12.50 -3.25
C LEU A 95 -2.97 13.83 -3.98
N LYS A 96 -3.87 13.89 -4.96
CA LYS A 96 -4.19 15.14 -5.68
C LYS A 96 -4.62 16.28 -4.75
N ASN A 97 -5.28 15.97 -3.64
CA ASN A 97 -5.76 16.98 -2.70
C ASN A 97 -4.65 17.54 -1.81
N TYR A 98 -3.63 16.74 -1.49
CA TYR A 98 -2.57 17.12 -0.56
C TYR A 98 -1.25 17.51 -1.27
N ILE A 99 -0.99 16.91 -2.43
CA ILE A 99 0.26 17.03 -3.17
C ILE A 99 -0.10 17.43 -4.61
N PRO A 100 0.00 18.73 -4.94
CA PRO A 100 -0.26 19.18 -6.30
C PRO A 100 0.76 18.56 -7.25
N ARG A 101 0.28 18.05 -8.38
CA ARG A 101 1.13 17.46 -9.42
C ARG A 101 2.02 18.54 -10.05
N PRO A 102 3.35 18.39 -10.08
CA PRO A 102 4.25 19.31 -10.78
C PRO A 102 3.99 19.31 -12.29
N ASP A 103 4.30 20.44 -12.96
CA ASP A 103 4.20 20.54 -14.42
C ASP A 103 5.27 19.69 -15.15
N ASP A 104 6.40 19.39 -14.49
CA ASP A 104 7.50 18.56 -14.99
C ASP A 104 7.42 17.10 -14.51
N ASP A 105 6.25 16.67 -14.00
CA ASP A 105 6.04 15.33 -13.47
C ASP A 105 6.24 14.24 -14.54
N ILE A 106 7.04 13.24 -14.20
CA ILE A 106 7.31 12.05 -15.02
C ILE A 106 6.89 10.81 -14.24
N ASN A 107 6.60 9.72 -14.95
CA ASN A 107 6.33 8.46 -14.26
C ASN A 107 7.63 7.86 -13.68
N GLU A 108 7.84 7.99 -12.38
CA GLU A 108 9.04 7.54 -11.66
C GLU A 108 8.98 6.06 -11.25
N LEU A 109 7.79 5.47 -11.18
CA LEU A 109 7.56 4.08 -10.78
C LEU A 109 6.76 3.35 -11.86
N GLN A 110 7.06 2.08 -12.10
CA GLN A 110 6.27 1.30 -13.06
C GLN A 110 4.91 0.93 -12.45
N ASP A 111 3.83 1.15 -13.20
CA ASP A 111 2.50 0.64 -12.85
C ASP A 111 2.48 -0.89 -13.03
N ALA A 112 2.71 -1.63 -11.95
CA ALA A 112 2.76 -3.08 -11.98
C ALA A 112 2.15 -3.71 -10.73
N LEU A 113 1.41 -4.81 -10.93
CA LEU A 113 1.11 -5.76 -9.86
C LEU A 113 2.30 -6.69 -9.71
N VAL A 114 2.89 -6.72 -8.52
CA VAL A 114 3.96 -7.66 -8.18
C VAL A 114 3.35 -8.78 -7.35
N GLU A 115 3.33 -9.99 -7.90
CA GLU A 115 2.97 -11.21 -7.18
C GLU A 115 4.25 -11.80 -6.57
N ILE A 116 4.19 -12.14 -5.29
CA ILE A 116 5.31 -12.69 -4.53
C ILE A 116 4.91 -14.10 -4.11
N ASP A 117 5.63 -15.09 -4.66
CA ASP A 117 5.45 -16.53 -4.40
C ASP A 117 6.19 -17.03 -3.15
#